data_AF-A0A524H1S7-F1
#
_entry.id   AF-A0A524H1S7-F1
#
_cell.length_a   1.000
_cell.length_b   1.000
_cell.length_c   1.000
_cell.angle_alpha   90.00
_cell.angle_beta   90.00
_cell.angle_gamma   90.00
#
_symmetry.space_group_name_H-M   'P 1'
#
loop_
_entity.id
_entity.type
_entity.pdbx_description
1 polymer ?
#
loop_
_entity_poly.entity_id
_entity_poly.type
_entity_poly.pdbx_seq_one_letter_code
_entity_poly.pdbx_strand_id
1 'polypeptide(L)'
;MTSSYQAEQLDALSRVRLHLASLARGEKEKLHALAADYLAFRSRVDEFQDRNFGNVCDRTCYQSHLSACCSREGIVTFFADVVINLLVSAESEIEALIKALQRENDGFKCVYLGPAGCRWSVKPIVCEMFLCDAAKTRVFTQNPEAAAEWT
;
A
#
# COMPACT_ATOMS: atom_id res chain seq x y z
N MET A 1 20.26 12.84 -2.41
CA MET A 1 19.77 12.97 -3.78
C MET A 1 18.48 12.18 -3.90
N THR A 2 17.36 12.76 -4.35
CA THR A 2 16.11 12.02 -4.58
C THR A 2 16.29 11.01 -5.71
N SER A 3 15.90 9.75 -5.51
CA SER A 3 16.00 8.71 -6.55
C SER A 3 15.05 8.99 -7.72
N SER A 4 15.34 8.41 -8.90
CA SER A 4 14.43 8.49 -10.05
C SER A 4 13.05 7.92 -9.72
N TYR A 5 13.01 6.83 -8.95
CA TYR A 5 11.77 6.25 -8.44
C TYR A 5 10.95 7.28 -7.64
N GLN A 6 11.56 7.91 -6.63
CA GLN A 6 10.84 8.88 -5.79
C GLN A 6 10.33 10.08 -6.60
N ALA A 7 11.11 10.54 -7.58
CA ALA A 7 10.70 11.62 -8.47
C ALA A 7 9.49 11.24 -9.34
N GLU A 8 9.50 10.04 -9.93
CA GLU A 8 8.38 9.53 -10.73
C GLU A 8 7.11 9.35 -9.89
N GLN A 9 7.24 8.79 -8.68
CA GLN A 9 6.10 8.60 -7.78
C GLN A 9 5.51 9.93 -7.32
N LEU A 10 6.37 10.92 -7.03
CA LEU A 10 5.93 12.25 -6.63
C LEU A 10 5.20 12.98 -7.76
N ASP A 11 5.66 12.86 -9.01
CA ASP A 11 4.97 13.42 -10.18
C ASP A 11 3.59 12.78 -10.38
N ALA A 12 3.50 11.43 -10.31
CA ALA A 12 2.23 10.72 -10.42
C ALA A 12 1.23 11.16 -9.34
N LEU A 13 1.65 11.18 -8.07
CA LEU A 13 0.84 11.64 -6.94
C LEU A 13 0.36 13.08 -7.13
N SER A 14 1.27 13.97 -7.53
CA SER A 14 0.95 15.40 -7.71
C SER A 14 -0.09 15.60 -8.83
N ARG A 15 0.07 14.91 -9.97
CA ARG A 15 -0.88 15.00 -11.09
C ARG A 15 -2.25 14.44 -10.73
N VAL A 16 -2.29 13.29 -10.07
CA VAL A 16 -3.55 12.67 -9.64
C VAL A 16 -4.25 13.56 -8.61
N ARG A 17 -3.52 14.09 -7.62
CA ARG A 17 -4.07 15.00 -6.61
C ARG A 17 -4.67 16.25 -7.25
N LEU A 18 -3.94 16.90 -8.16
CA LEU A 18 -4.45 18.08 -8.88
C LEU A 18 -5.70 17.76 -9.69
N HIS A 19 -5.69 16.63 -10.41
CA HIS A 19 -6.83 16.22 -11.22
C HIS A 19 -8.05 15.94 -10.34
N LEU A 20 -7.90 15.10 -9.31
CA LEU A 20 -8.99 14.81 -8.37
C LEU A 20 -9.47 16.09 -7.70
N ALA A 21 -8.60 16.99 -7.24
CA ALA A 21 -9.01 18.26 -6.65
C ALA A 21 -9.91 19.09 -7.58
N SER A 22 -9.67 19.05 -8.89
CA SER A 22 -10.43 19.79 -9.91
C SER A 22 -11.79 19.18 -10.28
N LEU A 23 -12.03 17.91 -9.98
CA LEU A 23 -13.28 17.23 -10.33
C LEU A 23 -14.46 17.78 -9.53
N ALA A 24 -15.61 17.87 -10.19
CA ALA A 24 -16.85 18.20 -9.51
C ALA A 24 -17.20 17.11 -8.49
N ARG A 25 -17.91 17.49 -7.41
CA ARG A 25 -18.29 16.54 -6.35
C ARG A 25 -19.00 15.30 -6.91
N GLY A 26 -19.94 15.48 -7.84
CA GLY A 26 -20.67 14.37 -8.46
C GLY A 26 -19.80 13.44 -9.30
N GLU A 27 -18.68 13.91 -9.86
CA GLU A 27 -17.72 13.05 -10.57
C GLU A 27 -16.87 12.23 -9.59
N LYS A 28 -16.45 12.85 -8.48
CA LYS A 28 -15.78 12.12 -7.39
C LYS A 28 -16.67 11.02 -6.81
N GLU A 29 -17.93 11.34 -6.54
CA GLU A 29 -18.92 10.37 -6.05
C GLU A 29 -19.10 9.21 -7.04
N LYS A 30 -19.13 9.48 -8.35
CA LYS A 30 -19.16 8.43 -9.39
C LYS A 30 -17.90 7.56 -9.35
N LEU A 31 -16.71 8.15 -9.23
CA LEU A 31 -15.46 7.38 -9.11
C LEU A 31 -15.47 6.49 -7.87
N HIS A 32 -15.95 7.00 -6.72
CA HIS A 32 -16.11 6.20 -5.51
C HIS A 32 -17.07 5.03 -5.73
N ALA A 33 -18.21 5.27 -6.36
CA ALA A 33 -19.18 4.22 -6.66
C ALA A 33 -18.60 3.14 -7.59
N LEU A 34 -17.85 3.55 -8.62
CA LEU A 34 -17.16 2.62 -9.52
C LEU A 34 -16.06 1.81 -8.83
N ALA A 35 -15.40 2.39 -7.83
CA ALA A 35 -14.35 1.74 -7.06
C ALA A 35 -14.88 0.87 -5.89
N ALA A 36 -16.18 0.91 -5.58
CA ALA A 36 -16.73 0.37 -4.34
C ALA A 36 -16.46 -1.14 -4.18
N ASP A 37 -16.72 -1.95 -5.21
CA ASP A 37 -16.50 -3.40 -5.15
C ASP A 37 -15.02 -3.76 -5.00
N TYR A 38 -14.15 -2.99 -5.68
CA TYR A 38 -12.70 -3.13 -5.53
C TYR A 38 -12.28 -2.80 -4.10
N LEU A 39 -12.70 -1.66 -3.54
CA LEU A 39 -12.40 -1.27 -2.16
C LEU A 39 -12.92 -2.29 -1.13
N ALA A 40 -14.11 -2.85 -1.36
CA ALA A 40 -14.66 -3.91 -0.52
C ALA A 40 -13.79 -5.18 -0.58
N PHE A 41 -13.30 -5.54 -1.77
CA PHE A 41 -12.30 -6.61 -1.91
C PHE A 41 -11.01 -6.29 -1.16
N ARG A 42 -10.48 -5.05 -1.27
CA ARG A 42 -9.28 -4.62 -0.55
C ARG A 42 -9.44 -4.73 0.96
N SER A 43 -10.58 -4.32 1.52
CA SER A 43 -10.88 -4.46 2.95
C SER A 43 -10.85 -5.92 3.40
N ARG A 44 -11.50 -6.83 2.66
CA ARG A 44 -11.52 -8.26 3.01
C ARG A 44 -10.12 -8.88 2.99
N VAL A 45 -9.29 -8.50 2.02
CA VAL A 45 -7.92 -8.99 1.92
C VAL A 45 -7.04 -8.45 3.06
N ASP A 46 -7.19 -7.18 3.41
CA ASP A 46 -6.46 -6.56 4.53
C ASP A 46 -6.85 -7.22 5.86
N GLU A 47 -8.16 -7.41 6.11
CA GLU A 47 -8.68 -8.12 7.28
C GLU A 47 -8.20 -9.58 7.35
N PHE A 48 -8.17 -10.28 6.22
CA PHE A 48 -7.62 -11.63 6.14
C PHE A 48 -6.14 -11.66 6.52
N GLN A 49 -5.35 -10.70 6.03
CA GLN A 49 -3.93 -10.62 6.31
C GLN A 49 -3.63 -10.20 7.74
N ASP A 50 -4.35 -9.24 8.30
CA ASP A 50 -4.17 -8.85 9.69
C ASP A 50 -4.45 -10.04 10.62
N ARG A 51 -5.58 -10.73 10.40
CA ARG A 51 -6.00 -11.90 11.17
C ARG A 51 -5.00 -13.06 11.12
N ASN A 52 -4.47 -13.40 9.94
CA ASN A 52 -3.68 -14.62 9.75
C ASN A 52 -2.17 -14.37 9.70
N PHE A 53 -1.74 -13.21 9.20
CA PHE A 53 -0.35 -12.89 8.89
C PHE A 53 0.22 -11.74 9.73
N GLY A 54 -0.60 -10.94 10.42
CA GLY A 54 -0.16 -9.78 11.19
C GLY A 54 1.01 -10.10 12.12
N ASN A 55 0.89 -11.16 12.92
CA ASN A 55 1.95 -11.58 13.85
C ASN A 55 3.28 -12.01 13.18
N VAL A 56 3.22 -12.48 11.93
CA VAL A 56 4.39 -12.96 11.18
C VAL A 56 5.01 -11.80 10.39
N CYS A 57 4.20 -11.07 9.64
CA CYS A 57 4.64 -9.98 8.77
C CYS A 57 5.04 -8.73 9.56
N ASP A 58 4.34 -8.41 10.65
CA ASP A 58 4.62 -7.20 11.44
C ASP A 58 5.95 -7.30 12.21
N ARG A 59 6.14 -8.38 12.96
CA ARG A 59 7.41 -8.60 13.70
C ARG A 59 8.59 -8.92 12.80
N THR A 60 8.39 -9.62 11.69
CA THR A 60 9.51 -10.13 10.89
C THR A 60 9.89 -9.21 9.73
N CYS A 61 8.94 -8.47 9.14
CA CYS A 61 9.20 -7.63 7.96
C CYS A 61 9.18 -6.13 8.29
N TYR A 62 8.26 -5.68 9.14
CA TYR A 62 8.17 -4.25 9.49
C TYR A 62 9.16 -3.84 10.59
N GLN A 63 9.34 -4.64 11.64
CA GLN A 63 10.34 -4.32 12.69
C GLN A 63 11.80 -4.55 12.25
N SER A 64 12.05 -5.47 11.30
CA SER A 64 13.40 -5.77 10.82
C SER A 64 13.88 -4.80 9.73
N HIS A 65 12.98 -3.94 9.21
CA HIS A 65 13.22 -3.03 8.09
C HIS A 65 13.62 -3.74 6.78
N LEU A 66 13.50 -5.07 6.71
CA LEU A 66 13.97 -5.88 5.59
C LEU A 66 12.88 -6.23 4.58
N SER A 67 11.61 -5.90 4.83
CA SER A 67 10.41 -6.22 4.04
C SER A 67 10.70 -7.06 2.79
N ALA A 68 10.53 -8.39 2.87
CA ALA A 68 10.84 -9.30 1.77
C ALA A 68 9.99 -9.03 0.51
N CYS A 69 8.88 -8.30 0.67
CA CYS A 69 7.97 -7.87 -0.39
C CYS A 69 8.42 -6.59 -1.13
N CYS A 70 9.37 -5.81 -0.59
CA CYS A 70 9.84 -4.57 -1.22
C CYS A 70 11.21 -4.80 -1.88
N SER A 71 11.33 -4.36 -3.14
CA SER A 71 12.59 -4.38 -3.88
C SER A 71 13.57 -3.32 -3.35
N ARG A 72 14.72 -3.16 -4.01
CA ARG A 72 15.89 -2.39 -3.52
C ARG A 72 15.62 -0.91 -3.19
N GLU A 73 14.57 -0.30 -3.75
CA GLU A 73 14.23 1.11 -3.51
C GLU A 73 12.71 1.39 -3.34
N GLY A 74 11.85 0.37 -3.43
CA GLY A 74 10.40 0.55 -3.31
C GLY A 74 9.57 -0.64 -3.79
N ILE A 75 8.25 -0.45 -3.73
CA ILE A 75 7.24 -1.35 -4.31
C ILE A 75 6.84 -0.85 -5.69
N VAL A 76 6.50 -1.76 -6.60
CA VAL A 76 5.88 -1.37 -7.86
C VAL A 76 4.51 -0.79 -7.55
N THR A 77 4.31 0.47 -7.92
CA THR A 77 3.07 1.21 -7.79
C THR A 77 2.54 1.50 -9.18
N PHE A 78 1.30 1.09 -9.45
CA PHE A 78 0.62 1.44 -10.68
C PHE A 78 -0.11 2.76 -10.52
N PHE A 79 -0.39 3.43 -11.65
CA PHE A 79 -1.21 4.63 -11.66
C PHE A 79 -2.56 4.44 -10.95
N ALA A 80 -3.20 3.28 -11.13
CA ALA A 80 -4.46 2.95 -10.48
C ALA A 80 -4.35 2.87 -8.96
N ASP A 81 -3.22 2.39 -8.42
CA ASP A 81 -2.99 2.38 -6.96
C ASP A 81 -3.02 3.81 -6.41
N VAL A 82 -2.33 4.74 -7.09
CA VAL A 82 -2.29 6.15 -6.71
C VAL A 82 -3.68 6.77 -6.73
N VAL A 83 -4.44 6.54 -7.82
CA VAL A 83 -5.82 7.06 -7.97
C VAL A 83 -6.73 6.55 -6.87
N ILE A 84 -6.76 5.23 -6.64
CA ILE A 84 -7.64 4.62 -5.64
C ILE A 84 -7.27 5.10 -4.23
N ASN A 85 -5.98 5.16 -3.90
CA ASN A 85 -5.55 5.62 -2.60
C ASN A 85 -5.94 7.09 -2.37
N LEU A 86 -5.65 7.99 -3.33
CA LEU A 86 -5.99 9.41 -3.19
C LEU A 86 -7.48 9.68 -3.19
N LEU A 87 -8.28 8.82 -3.83
CA LEU A 87 -9.73 8.92 -3.81
C LEU A 87 -10.30 8.74 -2.39
N VAL A 88 -9.68 7.87 -1.57
CA VAL A 88 -10.19 7.53 -0.23
C VAL A 88 -9.39 8.12 0.94
N SER A 89 -8.19 8.66 0.68
CA SER A 89 -7.35 9.27 1.70
C SER A 89 -7.81 10.70 2.07
N ALA A 90 -7.68 11.03 3.35
CA ALA A 90 -7.73 12.41 3.81
C ALA A 90 -6.48 13.18 3.35
N GLU A 91 -6.60 14.51 3.26
CA GLU A 91 -5.52 15.35 2.76
C GLU A 91 -4.25 15.28 3.63
N SER A 92 -4.40 15.07 4.94
CA SER A 92 -3.26 14.86 5.85
C SER A 92 -2.48 13.58 5.54
N GLU A 93 -3.14 12.52 5.08
CA GLU A 93 -2.51 11.26 4.70
C GLU A 93 -1.77 11.41 3.36
N ILE A 94 -2.37 12.12 2.41
CA ILE A 94 -1.75 12.45 1.12
C ILE A 94 -0.47 13.29 1.33
N GLU A 95 -0.53 14.30 2.20
CA GLU A 95 0.64 15.10 2.58
C GLU A 95 1.74 14.25 3.25
N ALA A 96 1.36 13.25 4.06
CA ALA A 96 2.33 12.35 4.68
C ALA A 96 3.06 11.46 3.67
N LEU A 97 2.38 11.03 2.60
CA LEU A 97 2.98 10.29 1.47
C LEU A 97 3.94 11.16 0.68
N ILE A 98 3.54 12.39 0.34
CA ILE A 98 4.40 13.36 -0.37
C ILE A 98 5.67 13.64 0.44
N LYS A 99 5.53 13.88 1.74
CA LYS A 99 6.69 14.09 2.64
C LYS A 99 7.59 12.87 2.73
N ALA A 100 7.06 11.65 2.56
CA ALA A 100 7.88 10.44 2.49
C ALA A 100 8.76 10.45 1.24
N LEU A 101 8.18 10.79 0.08
CA LEU A 101 8.87 10.81 -1.20
C LEU A 101 9.87 11.94 -1.36
N GLN A 102 9.72 13.04 -0.63
CA GLN A 102 10.66 14.16 -0.64
C GLN A 102 11.90 13.95 0.23
N ARG A 103 11.85 13.03 1.20
CA ARG A 103 12.98 12.73 2.09
C ARG A 103 13.94 11.77 1.41
N GLU A 104 15.22 11.91 1.69
CA GLU A 104 16.17 10.85 1.36
C GLU A 104 15.77 9.58 2.10
N ASN A 105 15.82 8.44 1.41
CA ASN A 105 15.51 7.16 2.02
C ASN A 105 16.51 6.89 3.15
N ASP A 106 16.00 6.73 4.38
CA ASP A 106 16.72 6.61 5.64
C ASP A 106 17.24 5.19 5.91
N GLY A 107 17.27 4.33 4.89
CA GLY A 107 17.79 2.97 4.95
C GLY A 107 16.72 1.88 5.01
N PHE A 108 15.43 2.24 4.90
CA PHE A 108 14.36 1.28 4.69
C PHE A 108 14.31 0.81 3.24
N LYS A 109 13.91 -0.44 2.99
CA LYS A 109 13.67 -0.91 1.62
C LYS A 109 12.49 -0.21 0.93
N CYS A 110 11.55 0.35 1.70
CA CYS A 110 10.38 1.05 1.17
C CYS A 110 10.27 2.45 1.77
N VAL A 111 10.29 3.47 0.90
CA VAL A 111 10.15 4.89 1.28
C VAL A 111 8.81 5.26 1.93
N TYR A 112 7.79 4.40 1.78
CA TYR A 112 6.46 4.60 2.38
C TYR A 112 6.31 3.95 3.75
N LEU A 113 7.32 3.21 4.22
CA LEU A 113 7.28 2.59 5.53
C LEU A 113 7.70 3.60 6.59
N GLY A 114 6.96 3.66 7.70
CA GLY A 114 7.31 4.47 8.87
C GLY A 114 7.09 3.69 10.17
N PRO A 115 7.32 4.33 11.33
CA PRO A 115 7.20 3.66 12.64
C PRO A 115 5.80 3.10 12.94
N ALA A 116 4.76 3.67 12.32
CA ALA A 116 3.38 3.21 12.46
C ALA A 116 2.94 2.24 11.34
N GLY A 117 3.88 1.75 10.51
CA GLY A 117 3.60 0.90 9.36
C GLY A 117 3.55 1.66 8.04
N CYS A 118 2.85 1.08 7.06
CA CYS A 118 2.73 1.64 5.71
C CYS A 118 1.92 2.95 5.73
N ARG A 119 2.38 3.98 5.01
CA ARG A 119 1.68 5.27 4.91
C ARG A 119 0.53 5.32 3.90
N TRP A 120 0.34 4.25 3.13
CA TRP A 120 -0.78 4.15 2.19
C TRP A 120 -2.05 3.79 2.96
N SER A 121 -3.13 4.54 2.77
CA SER A 121 -4.46 4.19 3.31
C SER A 121 -5.01 2.93 2.63
N VAL A 122 -4.73 2.75 1.33
CA VAL A 122 -4.93 1.51 0.59
C VAL A 122 -3.59 1.10 0.01
N LYS A 123 -2.96 0.04 0.56
CA LYS A 123 -1.65 -0.43 0.07
C LYS A 123 -1.73 -0.72 -1.43
N PRO A 124 -0.65 -0.54 -2.21
CA PRO A 124 -0.65 -0.96 -3.61
C PRO A 124 -0.99 -2.44 -3.76
N ILE A 125 -1.69 -2.80 -4.85
CA ILE A 125 -2.21 -4.16 -5.08
C ILE A 125 -1.11 -5.23 -4.96
N VAL A 126 0.08 -4.95 -5.49
CA VAL A 126 1.23 -5.87 -5.44
C VAL A 126 1.71 -6.09 -4.01
N CYS A 127 1.72 -5.04 -3.18
CA CYS A 127 2.15 -5.15 -1.80
C CYS A 127 1.16 -5.99 -0.98
N GLU A 128 -0.12 -5.74 -1.17
CA GLU A 128 -1.19 -6.43 -0.44
C GLU A 128 -1.34 -7.89 -0.87
N MET A 129 -1.22 -8.21 -2.15
CA MET A 129 -1.40 -9.58 -2.63
C MET A 129 -0.14 -10.45 -2.52
N PHE A 130 0.97 -9.87 -2.06
CA PHE A 130 2.23 -10.60 -1.94
C PHE A 130 2.43 -11.13 -0.53
N LEU A 131 2.47 -12.46 -0.44
CA LEU A 131 2.90 -13.18 0.76
C LEU A 131 4.17 -13.97 0.43
N CYS A 132 5.23 -13.79 1.19
CA CYS A 132 6.47 -14.53 0.97
C CYS A 132 6.32 -16.01 1.34
N ASP A 133 7.12 -16.88 0.71
CA ASP A 133 7.01 -18.33 0.91
C ASP A 133 7.22 -18.74 2.37
N ALA A 134 8.10 -18.05 3.09
CA ALA A 134 8.32 -18.30 4.51
C ALA A 134 7.07 -18.00 5.35
N ALA A 135 6.37 -16.90 5.06
CA ALA A 135 5.13 -16.54 5.75
C ALA A 135 4.00 -17.51 5.39
N LYS A 136 3.83 -17.81 4.10
CA LYS A 136 2.85 -18.81 3.63
C LYS A 136 3.07 -20.16 4.29
N THR A 137 4.30 -20.67 4.26
CA THR A 137 4.64 -21.96 4.88
C THR A 137 4.30 -21.97 6.35
N ARG A 138 4.70 -20.94 7.09
CA ARG A 138 4.45 -20.86 8.54
C ARG A 138 2.97 -20.79 8.88
N VAL A 139 2.22 -19.92 8.22
CA VAL A 139 0.81 -19.67 8.53
C VAL A 139 -0.06 -20.81 8.02
N PHE A 140 0.09 -21.24 6.76
CA PHE A 140 -0.77 -22.27 6.17
C PHE A 140 -0.53 -23.67 6.73
N THR A 141 0.68 -23.97 7.23
CA THR A 141 0.90 -25.24 7.95
C THR A 141 0.15 -25.28 9.28
N GLN A 142 0.02 -24.12 9.94
CA GLN A 142 -0.64 -24.00 11.24
C GLN A 142 -2.16 -23.80 11.11
N ASN A 143 -2.59 -23.18 10.01
CA ASN A 143 -3.98 -22.89 9.71
C ASN A 143 -4.31 -23.23 8.23
N PRO A 144 -4.66 -24.49 7.93
CA PRO A 144 -5.03 -24.90 6.57
C PRO A 144 -6.28 -24.21 6.03
N GLU A 145 -7.21 -23.76 6.89
CA GLU A 145 -8.40 -23.02 6.46
C GLU A 145 -8.02 -21.67 5.84
N ALA A 146 -7.01 -21.00 6.39
CA ALA A 146 -6.48 -19.76 5.79
C ALA A 146 -5.88 -20.01 4.40
N ALA A 147 -5.32 -21.20 4.13
CA ALA A 147 -4.82 -21.53 2.80
C ALA A 147 -5.97 -21.68 1.80
N ALA A 148 -7.08 -22.29 2.23
CA ALA A 148 -8.27 -22.46 1.40
C ALA A 148 -8.96 -21.12 1.12
N GLU A 149 -9.03 -20.20 2.10
CA GLU A 149 -9.61 -18.85 1.92
C GLU A 149 -8.76 -17.98 0.98
N TRP A 150 -7.44 -18.16 0.95
CA TRP A 150 -6.53 -17.40 0.09
C TRP A 150 -6.54 -17.84 -1.40
N THR A 151 -6.98 -19.06 -1.69
CA THR A 151 -6.91 -19.68 -3.03
C THR A 151 -8.15 -19.37 -3.84
#